data_AF-E1KWB7-F1
#
_entry.id   AF-E1KWB7-F1
#
_cell.length_a   1.000
_cell.length_b   1.000
_cell.length_c   1.000
_cell.angle_alpha   90.00
_cell.angle_beta   90.00
_cell.angle_gamma   90.00
#
_symmetry.space_group_name_H-M   'P 1'
#
loop_
_entity.id
_entity.type
_entity.pdbx_description
1 polymer ?
#
loop_
_entity_poly.entity_id
_entity_poly.type
_entity_poly.pdbx_seq_one_letter_code
_entity_poly.pdbx_strand_id
1 'polypeptide(L)'
;MKKTTSILIGTIVLILLIVFIMFRNKEQSAVENVKVPDNNLLVAAGVWQIDKKESFADSKSKISDEIGKFYVDESIVVFGKRFTINPKFSSKFVSLQNYINKKTSDENLSKNFSKDKKMVITISDGSKFYQDVVVMDKNNLILPYNGVLYYMKKTENKVSRTFIENYQSTYESKYYENKGNNLKDKENIAMLIGIKNKVVRNGKSDISYRTILLDIDKKNSAQIYQTSALFFPRKNGFWIMEYKKNEFDNNYVEQFIAKPVYSGENIKDNRKLEFDLPSEITYLGPEYISILKIKDQFENYSIFDIDKMSNNNELNIDQIGGKEAVNVLKSSIAEESADPNIEVTTEDKNEDYKNIGITRNSGKWSYQTQYTLKDNNEIKLKNINLNIVSHLNISTDELSMNWQSIKNLKSSALDAYSSPDKRILVVQTTDEILIYDYSNDNKLIGSIPITKDDSIIMSEWAIGNYAEMWKKEFKNNEKIPSSFIINQR
;
A
#
# COMPACT_ATOMS: atom_id res chain seq x y z
N MET A 1 -22.78 -42.20 56.70
CA MET A 1 -21.41 -41.88 56.23
C MET A 1 -21.27 -41.86 54.70
N LYS A 2 -21.81 -42.80 53.91
CA LYS A 2 -21.60 -42.82 52.43
C LYS A 2 -22.14 -41.58 51.67
N LYS A 3 -23.26 -40.98 52.10
CA LYS A 3 -23.85 -39.79 51.44
C LYS A 3 -23.02 -38.51 51.61
N THR A 4 -22.43 -38.29 52.79
CA THR A 4 -21.60 -37.12 53.05
C THR A 4 -20.26 -37.18 52.32
N THR A 5 -19.68 -38.38 52.15
CA THR A 5 -18.47 -38.57 51.34
C THR A 5 -18.72 -38.33 49.85
N SER A 6 -19.89 -38.74 49.33
CA SER A 6 -20.25 -38.52 47.92
C SER A 6 -20.46 -37.04 47.58
N ILE A 7 -21.02 -36.26 48.49
CA ILE A 7 -21.21 -34.81 48.31
C ILE A 7 -19.85 -34.10 48.33
N LEU A 8 -18.95 -34.50 49.23
CA LEU A 8 -17.60 -33.93 49.34
C LEU A 8 -16.75 -34.21 48.10
N ILE A 9 -16.86 -35.41 47.53
CA ILE A 9 -16.17 -35.76 46.28
C ILE A 9 -16.73 -34.94 45.12
N GLY A 10 -18.05 -34.76 45.06
CA GLY A 10 -18.71 -33.95 44.03
C GLY A 10 -18.26 -32.48 44.06
N THR A 11 -18.15 -31.87 45.24
CA THR A 11 -17.65 -30.49 45.37
C THR A 11 -16.18 -30.35 45.01
N ILE A 12 -15.34 -31.33 45.34
CA ILE A 12 -13.91 -31.31 44.97
C ILE A 12 -13.74 -31.40 43.44
N VAL A 13 -14.52 -32.26 42.77
CA VAL A 13 -14.49 -32.38 41.30
C VAL A 13 -14.97 -31.10 40.63
N LEU A 14 -16.01 -30.45 41.18
CA LEU A 14 -16.51 -29.18 40.65
C LEU A 14 -15.49 -28.04 40.80
N ILE A 15 -14.79 -27.98 41.94
CA ILE A 15 -13.71 -27.01 42.16
C ILE A 15 -12.55 -27.25 41.19
N LEU A 16 -12.16 -28.52 40.97
CA LEU A 16 -11.13 -28.88 39.99
C LEU A 16 -11.53 -28.49 38.56
N LEU A 17 -12.79 -28.66 38.17
CA LEU A 17 -13.31 -28.21 36.88
C LEU A 17 -13.29 -26.69 36.73
N ILE A 18 -13.65 -25.94 37.78
CA ILE A 18 -13.59 -24.47 37.77
C ILE A 18 -12.13 -24.00 37.67
N VAL A 19 -11.21 -24.63 38.39
CA VAL A 19 -9.77 -24.34 38.27
C VAL A 19 -9.26 -24.67 36.85
N PHE A 20 -9.72 -25.77 36.25
CA PHE A 20 -9.35 -26.13 34.88
C PHE A 20 -9.90 -25.15 33.82
N ILE A 21 -11.10 -24.62 34.01
CA ILE A 21 -11.68 -23.56 33.16
C ILE A 21 -10.93 -22.24 33.35
N MET A 22 -10.54 -21.90 34.59
CA MET A 22 -9.74 -20.70 34.87
C MET A 22 -8.30 -20.80 34.33
N PHE A 23 -7.73 -22.01 34.26
CA PHE A 23 -6.42 -22.25 33.65
C PHE A 23 -6.47 -22.39 32.11
N ARG A 24 -7.61 -22.74 31.50
CA ARG A 24 -7.78 -22.75 30.03
C ARG A 24 -7.83 -21.36 29.40
N ASN A 25 -8.06 -20.30 30.17
CA ASN A 25 -7.94 -18.91 29.71
C ASN A 25 -6.49 -18.38 29.72
N LYS A 26 -5.49 -19.27 29.80
CA LYS A 26 -4.08 -18.91 29.79
C LYS A 26 -3.23 -19.83 28.92
N GLU A 27 -3.70 -20.13 27.71
CA GLU A 27 -2.84 -20.47 26.56
C GLU A 27 -2.63 -19.19 25.75
N GLN A 28 -1.64 -18.39 26.12
CA GLN A 28 -0.34 -18.32 25.43
C GLN A 28 -0.45 -17.82 23.97
N SER A 29 -1.02 -16.61 23.85
CA SER A 29 -0.67 -15.65 22.80
C SER A 29 0.85 -15.37 22.83
N ALA A 30 1.65 -16.16 22.10
CA ALA A 30 3.05 -15.83 21.82
C ALA A 30 3.17 -14.69 20.78
N VAL A 31 2.29 -13.69 20.86
CA VAL A 31 2.34 -12.40 20.14
C VAL A 31 2.14 -11.21 21.10
N GLU A 32 1.77 -11.45 22.37
CA GLU A 32 1.59 -10.38 23.36
C GLU A 32 2.86 -10.14 24.18
N ASN A 33 3.91 -9.66 23.51
CA ASN A 33 4.94 -8.84 24.15
C ASN A 33 5.08 -7.49 23.42
N VAL A 34 3.93 -6.90 23.07
CA VAL A 34 3.83 -5.44 22.92
C VAL A 34 2.79 -4.96 23.91
N LYS A 35 3.16 -4.97 25.20
CA LYS A 35 2.54 -4.03 26.13
C LYS A 35 2.91 -2.65 25.62
N VAL A 36 1.93 -1.89 25.10
CA VAL A 36 2.09 -0.46 24.85
C VAL A 36 2.49 0.14 26.20
N PRO A 37 3.71 0.67 26.37
CA PRO A 37 4.05 1.29 27.63
C PRO A 37 3.23 2.56 27.76
N ASP A 38 2.43 2.67 28.83
CA ASP A 38 1.89 3.95 29.26
C ASP A 38 3.06 4.94 29.42
N ASN A 39 2.98 6.07 28.70
CA ASN A 39 3.82 7.27 28.80
C ASN A 39 5.23 7.35 28.17
N ASN A 40 5.69 6.42 27.30
CA ASN A 40 7.02 6.54 26.64
C ASN A 40 7.00 6.90 25.13
N LEU A 41 5.85 7.14 24.51
CA LEU A 41 5.79 7.45 23.06
C LEU A 41 6.15 8.90 22.71
N LEU A 42 6.10 9.83 23.68
CA LEU A 42 6.45 11.25 23.51
C LEU A 42 7.95 11.56 23.64
N VAL A 43 8.84 10.56 23.58
CA VAL A 43 10.30 10.85 23.63
C VAL A 43 10.73 11.74 22.46
N ALA A 44 10.05 11.66 21.32
CA ALA A 44 10.25 12.55 20.18
C ALA A 44 9.45 13.86 20.26
N ALA A 45 8.65 14.11 21.31
CA ALA A 45 7.86 15.33 21.43
C ALA A 45 8.73 16.58 21.49
N GLY A 46 8.32 17.65 20.84
CA GLY A 46 9.01 18.92 20.83
C GLY A 46 9.24 19.48 19.43
N VAL A 47 10.09 20.51 19.37
CA VAL A 47 10.51 21.16 18.14
C VAL A 47 11.94 20.77 17.86
N TRP A 48 12.17 20.31 16.63
CA TRP A 48 13.46 19.84 16.17
C TRP A 48 13.90 20.64 14.95
N GLN A 49 15.17 21.01 14.91
CA GLN A 49 15.78 21.76 13.83
C GLN A 49 16.86 20.92 13.15
N ILE A 50 16.99 21.05 11.84
CA ILE A 50 18.05 20.39 11.08
C ILE A 50 19.41 20.95 11.50
N ASP A 51 20.26 20.08 12.00
CA ASP A 51 21.67 20.37 12.32
C ASP A 51 22.58 20.00 11.14
N LYS A 52 22.34 18.82 10.54
CA LYS A 52 23.10 18.30 9.41
C LYS A 52 22.19 17.52 8.48
N LYS A 53 22.50 17.56 7.18
CA LYS A 53 21.92 16.69 6.15
C LYS A 53 23.00 15.79 5.60
N GLU A 54 22.68 14.53 5.36
CA GLU A 54 23.54 13.60 4.64
C GLU A 54 22.71 12.93 3.55
N SER A 55 23.03 13.28 2.31
CA SER A 55 22.38 12.68 1.14
C SER A 55 22.97 11.29 0.90
N PHE A 56 22.08 10.32 0.72
CA PHE A 56 22.38 9.02 0.13
C PHE A 56 21.66 8.87 -1.23
N ALA A 57 21.16 9.99 -1.76
CA ALA A 57 20.51 10.03 -3.05
C ALA A 57 21.53 10.07 -4.18
N ASP A 58 21.15 9.45 -5.30
CA ASP A 58 21.93 9.47 -6.54
C ASP A 58 22.16 10.92 -7.03
N SER A 59 23.31 11.19 -7.65
CA SER A 59 23.67 12.53 -8.14
C SER A 59 22.69 13.07 -9.18
N LYS A 60 21.98 12.19 -9.89
CA LYS A 60 20.91 12.51 -10.85
C LYS A 60 19.56 12.84 -10.20
N SER A 61 19.43 12.67 -8.88
CA SER A 61 18.17 12.88 -8.19
C SER A 61 18.11 14.27 -7.54
N LYS A 62 17.13 15.09 -7.94
CA LYS A 62 16.93 16.43 -7.37
C LYS A 62 16.18 16.32 -6.05
N ILE A 63 16.90 16.44 -4.95
CA ILE A 63 16.34 16.44 -3.59
C ILE A 63 15.62 17.78 -3.35
N SER A 64 14.41 17.71 -2.78
CA SER A 64 13.65 18.91 -2.40
C SER A 64 14.25 19.57 -1.14
N ASP A 65 14.73 20.81 -1.26
CA ASP A 65 15.40 21.55 -0.16
C ASP A 65 14.49 22.17 0.93
N GLU A 66 13.17 22.17 0.74
CA GLU A 66 12.20 22.92 1.58
C GLU A 66 11.82 22.22 2.90
N ILE A 67 12.80 21.91 3.75
CA ILE A 67 12.55 21.34 5.07
C ILE A 67 13.36 22.12 6.10
N GLY A 68 12.70 22.68 7.12
CA GLY A 68 13.32 23.55 8.13
C GLY A 68 13.22 23.00 9.56
N LYS A 69 12.01 22.71 10.03
CA LYS A 69 11.75 22.20 11.39
C LYS A 69 10.81 20.99 11.35
N PHE A 70 10.93 20.16 12.38
CA PHE A 70 10.08 19.01 12.64
C PHE A 70 9.39 19.21 14.00
N TYR A 71 8.06 19.28 13.98
CA TYR A 71 7.22 19.51 15.14
C TYR A 71 6.51 18.21 15.48
N VAL A 72 6.59 17.78 16.74
CA VAL A 72 5.98 16.54 17.21
C VAL A 72 5.22 16.81 18.49
N ASP A 73 3.93 16.58 18.44
CA ASP A 73 2.99 16.64 19.55
C ASP A 73 2.00 15.46 19.46
N GLU A 74 1.29 15.15 20.54
CA GLU A 74 0.25 14.10 20.53
C GLU A 74 -0.89 14.43 19.58
N SER A 75 -1.22 15.70 19.39
CA SER A 75 -2.32 16.11 18.51
C SER A 75 -1.88 16.48 17.09
N ILE A 76 -0.59 16.70 16.87
CA ILE A 76 -0.10 17.17 15.57
C ILE A 76 1.38 16.83 15.33
N VAL A 77 1.69 16.40 14.11
CA VAL A 77 3.07 16.29 13.63
C VAL A 77 3.22 17.07 12.34
N VAL A 78 4.28 17.88 12.21
CA VAL A 78 4.57 18.70 11.03
C VAL A 78 6.01 18.54 10.61
N PHE A 79 6.24 18.26 9.32
CA PHE A 79 7.55 18.16 8.69
C PHE A 79 7.55 18.83 7.31
N GLY A 80 8.07 20.05 7.22
CA GLY A 80 7.96 20.86 6.00
C GLY A 80 6.48 21.10 5.64
N LYS A 81 6.07 20.68 4.44
CA LYS A 81 4.66 20.74 3.98
C LYS A 81 3.81 19.53 4.40
N ARG A 82 4.42 18.48 4.94
CA ARG A 82 3.74 17.24 5.38
C ARG A 82 3.29 17.40 6.82
N PHE A 83 2.06 17.01 7.12
CA PHE A 83 1.56 17.04 8.49
C PHE A 83 0.44 16.01 8.71
N THR A 84 0.12 15.78 9.97
CA THR A 84 -1.11 15.09 10.40
C THR A 84 -1.61 15.71 11.70
N ILE A 85 -2.94 15.80 11.85
CA ILE A 85 -3.64 16.24 13.07
C ILE A 85 -4.21 15.07 13.89
N ASN A 86 -3.92 13.83 13.50
CA ASN A 86 -4.30 12.63 14.24
C ASN A 86 -3.15 11.61 14.23
N PRO A 87 -1.97 11.97 14.75
CA PRO A 87 -0.83 11.07 14.73
C PRO A 87 -1.04 9.91 15.69
N LYS A 88 -0.78 8.70 15.19
CA LYS A 88 -0.62 7.49 15.99
C LYS A 88 0.86 7.14 16.05
N PHE A 89 1.33 6.88 17.25
CA PHE A 89 2.73 6.56 17.52
C PHE A 89 2.88 5.08 17.84
N SER A 90 3.87 4.45 17.22
CA SER A 90 4.37 3.13 17.64
C SER A 90 5.88 3.18 17.75
N SER A 91 6.46 2.29 18.55
CA SER A 91 7.92 2.25 18.73
C SER A 91 8.46 0.84 18.75
N LYS A 92 9.71 0.69 18.32
CA LYS A 92 10.48 -0.56 18.39
C LYS A 92 11.95 -0.28 18.56
N PHE A 93 12.66 -1.21 19.20
CA PHE A 93 14.13 -1.17 19.28
C PHE A 93 14.75 -1.98 18.15
N VAL A 94 15.65 -1.37 17.39
CA VAL A 94 16.33 -1.99 16.24
C VAL A 94 17.83 -1.71 16.29
N SER A 95 18.64 -2.60 15.72
CA SER A 95 20.06 -2.30 15.46
C SER A 95 20.14 -1.09 14.53
N LEU A 96 20.79 -0.01 14.99
CA LEU A 96 20.87 1.24 14.25
C LEU A 96 21.50 1.04 12.87
N GLN A 97 22.65 0.38 12.81
CA GLN A 97 23.31 0.02 11.56
C GLN A 97 22.38 -0.72 10.59
N ASN A 98 21.71 -1.78 11.04
CA ASN A 98 20.82 -2.56 10.17
C ASN A 98 19.61 -1.74 9.70
N TYR A 99 19.08 -0.88 10.58
CA TYR A 99 17.95 -0.02 10.26
C TYR A 99 18.32 1.05 9.22
N ILE A 100 19.46 1.73 9.40
CA ILE A 100 19.96 2.69 8.41
C ILE A 100 20.22 1.97 7.09
N ASN A 101 20.90 0.83 7.12
CA ASN A 101 21.13 0.03 5.90
C ASN A 101 19.81 -0.29 5.17
N LYS A 102 18.76 -0.70 5.89
CA LYS A 102 17.43 -0.97 5.29
C LYS A 102 16.76 0.29 4.71
N LYS A 103 17.04 1.48 5.26
CA LYS A 103 16.38 2.74 4.87
C LYS A 103 17.11 3.47 3.75
N THR A 104 18.44 3.40 3.76
CA THR A 104 19.29 4.07 2.78
C THR A 104 19.72 3.15 1.66
N SER A 105 19.68 1.84 1.92
CA SER A 105 20.20 0.81 1.03
C SER A 105 21.70 1.02 0.72
N ASP A 106 22.41 1.73 1.60
CA ASP A 106 23.83 2.08 1.50
C ASP A 106 24.61 1.45 2.66
N GLU A 107 25.29 0.34 2.36
CA GLU A 107 26.11 -0.39 3.34
C GLU A 107 27.26 0.48 3.88
N ASN A 108 27.87 1.34 3.05
CA ASN A 108 29.01 2.15 3.45
C ASN A 108 28.58 3.25 4.43
N LEU A 109 27.45 3.91 4.15
CA LEU A 109 26.82 4.84 5.08
C LEU A 109 26.43 4.13 6.38
N SER A 110 25.86 2.92 6.29
CA SER A 110 25.44 2.17 7.48
C SER A 110 26.61 1.74 8.39
N LYS A 111 27.82 1.57 7.85
CA LYS A 111 29.04 1.25 8.61
C LYS A 111 29.48 2.37 9.54
N ASN A 112 29.05 3.60 9.28
CA ASN A 112 29.30 4.74 10.17
C ASN A 112 28.46 4.69 11.46
N PHE A 113 27.48 3.79 11.55
CA PHE A 113 26.60 3.65 12.70
C PHE A 113 26.93 2.42 13.54
N SER A 114 26.75 2.51 14.87
CA SER A 114 26.94 1.37 15.76
C SER A 114 25.83 0.32 15.58
N LYS A 115 26.10 -0.90 16.03
CA LYS A 115 25.10 -1.99 16.08
C LYS A 115 24.17 -1.88 17.30
N ASP A 116 24.31 -0.82 18.10
CA ASP A 116 23.51 -0.63 19.30
C ASP A 116 22.03 -0.52 18.94
N LYS A 117 21.20 -1.05 19.84
CA LYS A 117 19.76 -0.94 19.68
C LYS A 117 19.34 0.50 19.97
N LYS A 118 18.75 1.15 18.97
CA LYS A 118 18.11 2.47 19.11
C LYS A 118 16.61 2.33 18.95
N MET A 119 15.88 3.21 19.62
CA MET A 119 14.43 3.28 19.49
C MET A 119 14.08 3.97 18.18
N VAL A 120 13.25 3.33 17.39
CA VAL A 120 12.60 3.92 16.22
C VAL A 120 11.16 4.18 16.58
N ILE A 121 10.74 5.44 16.45
CA ILE A 121 9.34 5.85 16.57
C ILE A 121 8.78 5.97 15.16
N THR A 122 7.68 5.27 14.92
CA THR A 122 6.90 5.35 13.70
C THR A 122 5.66 6.18 14.00
N ILE A 123 5.49 7.26 13.23
CA ILE A 123 4.38 8.19 13.31
C ILE A 123 3.51 7.96 12.08
N SER A 124 2.23 7.68 12.25
CA SER A 124 1.31 7.48 11.13
C SER A 124 -0.09 7.98 11.44
N ASP A 125 -0.87 8.38 10.45
CA ASP A 125 -2.31 8.66 10.61
C ASP A 125 -3.20 7.50 10.13
N GLY A 126 -2.59 6.37 9.76
CA GLY A 126 -3.27 5.21 9.18
C GLY A 126 -3.65 5.37 7.71
N SER A 127 -3.28 6.49 7.07
CA SER A 127 -3.57 6.74 5.66
C SER A 127 -2.41 7.45 4.95
N LYS A 128 -2.33 8.78 5.03
CA LYS A 128 -1.51 9.66 4.18
C LYS A 128 -0.20 10.07 4.82
N PHE A 129 -0.16 10.20 6.15
CA PHE A 129 1.06 10.55 6.87
C PHE A 129 1.74 9.29 7.39
N TYR A 130 3.02 9.15 7.08
CA TYR A 130 3.92 8.17 7.69
C TYR A 130 5.32 8.78 7.81
N GLN A 131 5.93 8.70 9.00
CA GLN A 131 7.32 9.10 9.20
C GLN A 131 7.96 8.26 10.30
N ASP A 132 9.09 7.64 9.98
CA ASP A 132 9.96 7.06 11.00
C ASP A 132 10.98 8.09 11.49
N VAL A 133 11.28 8.08 12.78
CA VAL A 133 12.40 8.80 13.39
C VAL A 133 13.19 7.88 14.31
N VAL A 134 14.51 7.96 14.24
CA VAL A 134 15.43 7.25 15.12
C VAL A 134 15.79 8.16 16.29
N VAL A 135 15.52 7.71 17.50
CA VAL A 135 15.91 8.42 18.72
C VAL A 135 17.36 8.10 19.06
N MET A 136 18.25 9.09 18.92
CA MET A 136 19.66 8.94 19.27
C MET A 136 19.88 9.15 20.77
N ASP A 137 19.28 10.23 21.29
CA ASP A 137 19.17 10.59 22.70
C ASP A 137 18.05 11.63 22.90
N LYS A 138 17.95 12.23 24.08
CA LYS A 138 16.89 13.21 24.43
C LYS A 138 16.88 14.48 23.57
N ASN A 139 18.00 14.84 22.95
CA ASN A 139 18.21 16.08 22.20
C ASN A 139 18.55 15.84 20.73
N ASN A 140 18.75 14.60 20.30
CA ASN A 140 19.14 14.27 18.93
C ASN A 140 18.24 13.18 18.32
N LEU A 141 17.77 13.43 17.09
CA LEU A 141 17.07 12.45 16.25
C LEU A 141 17.74 12.31 14.89
N ILE A 142 17.55 11.16 14.24
CA ILE A 142 17.78 10.99 12.81
C ILE A 142 16.45 10.72 12.13
N LEU A 143 16.11 11.53 11.12
CA LEU A 143 14.90 11.39 10.32
C LEU A 143 15.31 11.01 8.89
N PRO A 144 15.10 9.76 8.45
CA PRO A 144 15.29 9.36 7.05
C PRO A 144 14.09 9.78 6.21
N TYR A 145 14.31 10.55 5.15
CA TYR A 145 13.26 10.97 4.22
C TYR A 145 13.82 11.35 2.85
N ASN A 146 13.17 10.89 1.76
CA ASN A 146 13.50 11.20 0.35
C ASN A 146 14.99 11.26 0.02
N GLY A 147 15.73 10.18 0.33
CA GLY A 147 17.16 10.11 -0.02
C GLY A 147 18.09 10.88 0.93
N VAL A 148 17.59 11.43 2.03
CA VAL A 148 18.38 12.22 2.99
C VAL A 148 18.20 11.70 4.41
N LEU A 149 19.30 11.60 5.14
CA LEU A 149 19.30 11.52 6.59
C LEU A 149 19.36 12.95 7.16
N TYR A 150 18.27 13.38 7.77
CA TYR A 150 18.23 14.64 8.50
C TYR A 150 18.62 14.38 9.96
N TYR A 151 19.77 14.90 10.36
CA TYR A 151 20.21 14.93 11.75
C TYR A 151 19.57 16.15 12.40
N MET A 152 18.77 15.90 13.43
CA MET A 152 17.92 16.91 14.04
C MET A 152 18.32 17.14 15.49
N LYS A 153 18.42 18.40 15.89
CA LYS A 153 18.62 18.83 17.28
C LYS A 153 17.34 19.40 17.86
N LYS A 154 17.03 19.04 19.10
CA LYS A 154 15.88 19.56 19.83
C LYS A 154 16.12 21.02 20.21
N THR A 155 15.20 21.89 19.83
CA THR A 155 15.22 23.31 20.22
C THR A 155 14.22 23.60 21.34
N GLU A 156 13.09 22.89 21.36
CA GLU A 156 12.04 23.08 22.36
C GLU A 156 11.48 21.73 22.83
N ASN A 157 11.15 21.62 24.11
CA ASN A 157 10.63 20.38 24.69
C ASN A 157 9.17 20.09 24.34
N LYS A 158 8.42 21.11 23.95
CA LYS A 158 7.00 21.03 23.59
C LYS A 158 6.74 21.95 22.42
N VAL A 159 5.77 21.59 21.59
CA VAL A 159 5.24 22.49 20.56
C VAL A 159 4.33 23.51 21.25
N SER A 160 4.44 24.80 20.88
CA SER A 160 3.63 25.82 21.54
C SER A 160 2.14 25.62 21.27
N ARG A 161 1.31 25.85 22.29
CA ARG A 161 -0.15 25.75 22.14
C ARG A 161 -0.68 26.67 21.05
N THR A 162 -0.12 27.88 20.92
CA THR A 162 -0.44 28.82 19.83
C THR A 162 -0.08 28.27 18.46
N PHE A 163 1.03 27.53 18.31
CA PHE A 163 1.34 26.86 17.04
C PHE A 163 0.30 25.79 16.73
N ILE A 164 -0.03 24.94 17.71
CA ILE A 164 -1.03 23.87 17.54
C ILE A 164 -2.38 24.48 17.17
N GLU A 165 -2.86 25.46 17.93
CA GLU A 165 -4.14 26.15 17.69
C GLU A 165 -4.14 26.90 16.37
N ASN A 166 -3.06 27.57 15.97
CA ASN A 166 -3.00 28.23 14.66
C ASN A 166 -2.99 27.22 13.52
N TYR A 167 -2.27 26.10 13.67
CA TYR A 167 -2.20 25.07 12.64
C TYR A 167 -3.53 24.32 12.53
N GLN A 168 -4.10 23.93 13.66
CA GLN A 168 -5.41 23.30 13.75
C GLN A 168 -6.50 24.26 13.30
N SER A 169 -6.55 25.52 13.73
CA SER A 169 -7.55 26.47 13.24
C SER A 169 -7.36 26.86 11.78
N THR A 170 -6.13 26.92 11.25
CA THR A 170 -5.90 27.06 9.80
C THR A 170 -6.35 25.82 9.03
N TYR A 171 -6.22 24.64 9.63
CA TYR A 171 -6.67 23.39 9.05
C TYR A 171 -8.19 23.23 9.16
N GLU A 172 -8.77 23.53 10.31
CA GLU A 172 -10.17 23.45 10.68
C GLU A 172 -10.99 24.57 10.05
N SER A 173 -10.48 25.81 9.91
CA SER A 173 -11.16 26.83 9.10
C SER A 173 -11.19 26.40 7.63
N LYS A 174 -10.09 25.84 7.13
CA LYS A 174 -10.04 25.13 5.83
C LYS A 174 -10.80 23.81 5.80
N TYR A 175 -11.43 23.34 6.87
CA TYR A 175 -12.17 22.05 6.93
C TYR A 175 -13.64 22.23 7.32
N TYR A 176 -13.99 23.27 8.06
CA TYR A 176 -15.30 23.56 8.64
C TYR A 176 -15.97 24.83 8.07
N GLU A 177 -15.27 25.73 7.35
CA GLU A 177 -15.96 26.64 6.40
C GLU A 177 -16.44 25.88 5.14
N ASN A 178 -16.00 24.63 4.96
CA ASN A 178 -16.25 23.75 3.80
C ASN A 178 -17.62 23.05 3.75
N LYS A 179 -18.70 23.71 4.17
CA LYS A 179 -20.07 23.29 3.83
C LYS A 179 -20.74 24.19 2.77
N GLY A 180 -20.03 25.20 2.28
CA GLY A 180 -20.49 26.07 1.19
C GLY A 180 -19.90 25.69 -0.16
N ASN A 181 -20.74 25.56 -1.19
CA ASN A 181 -20.42 25.25 -2.58
C ASN A 181 -19.61 26.36 -3.31
N ASN A 182 -18.52 26.89 -2.73
CA ASN A 182 -17.70 27.91 -3.39
C ASN A 182 -16.38 27.34 -3.92
N LEU A 183 -16.02 27.78 -5.13
CA LEU A 183 -14.79 27.44 -5.89
C LEU A 183 -13.46 27.76 -5.16
N LYS A 184 -13.49 28.32 -3.95
CA LYS A 184 -12.29 28.71 -3.17
C LYS A 184 -11.74 27.58 -2.27
N ASP A 185 -12.48 26.48 -2.08
CA ASP A 185 -12.24 25.51 -0.99
C ASP A 185 -11.81 24.10 -1.47
N LYS A 186 -11.59 23.93 -2.77
CA LYS A 186 -11.12 22.66 -3.34
C LYS A 186 -9.62 22.50 -3.08
N GLU A 187 -9.18 21.34 -2.58
CA GLU A 187 -7.75 21.01 -2.50
C GLU A 187 -7.24 20.44 -3.84
N ASN A 188 -5.93 20.52 -4.06
CA ASN A 188 -5.29 19.83 -5.18
C ASN A 188 -5.41 18.32 -4.97
N ILE A 189 -5.63 17.56 -6.04
CA ILE A 189 -5.73 16.10 -6.01
C ILE A 189 -4.67 15.55 -6.96
N ALA A 190 -3.96 14.51 -6.54
CA ALA A 190 -3.11 13.73 -7.40
C ALA A 190 -3.55 12.27 -7.35
N MET A 191 -3.59 11.62 -8.51
CA MET A 191 -3.81 10.18 -8.62
C MET A 191 -2.66 9.56 -9.42
N LEU A 192 -2.06 8.50 -8.88
CA LEU A 192 -1.14 7.64 -9.61
C LEU A 192 -1.91 6.41 -10.10
N ILE A 193 -1.94 6.23 -11.42
CA ILE A 193 -2.59 5.11 -12.10
C ILE A 193 -1.51 4.24 -12.72
N GLY A 194 -1.32 3.03 -12.21
CA GLY A 194 -0.43 2.04 -12.81
C GLY A 194 -1.20 1.22 -13.84
N ILE A 195 -0.69 1.14 -15.06
CA ILE A 195 -1.31 0.44 -16.17
C ILE A 195 -0.38 -0.67 -16.63
N LYS A 196 -0.94 -1.89 -16.75
CA LYS A 196 -0.36 -3.02 -17.47
C LYS A 196 -0.94 -3.03 -18.87
N ASN A 197 -0.11 -3.09 -19.89
CA ASN A 197 -0.51 -3.36 -21.26
C ASN A 197 -0.03 -4.76 -21.65
N LYS A 198 -0.95 -5.64 -22.09
CA LYS A 198 -0.65 -7.02 -22.49
C LYS A 198 -1.11 -7.28 -23.92
N VAL A 199 -0.16 -7.34 -24.84
CA VAL A 199 -0.46 -7.61 -26.26
C VAL A 199 -0.06 -9.03 -26.61
N VAL A 200 -1.02 -9.82 -27.08
CA VAL A 200 -0.77 -11.20 -27.55
C VAL A 200 -0.62 -11.19 -29.07
N ARG A 201 0.54 -11.63 -29.57
CA ARG A 201 0.84 -11.76 -31.01
C ARG A 201 1.45 -13.11 -31.28
N ASN A 202 0.89 -13.87 -32.23
CA ASN A 202 1.39 -15.19 -32.64
C ASN A 202 1.63 -16.14 -31.45
N GLY A 203 0.72 -16.13 -30.46
CA GLY A 203 0.84 -16.95 -29.25
C GLY A 203 1.88 -16.45 -28.22
N LYS A 204 2.62 -15.38 -28.50
CA LYS A 204 3.53 -14.74 -27.55
C LYS A 204 2.88 -13.52 -26.90
N SER A 205 2.97 -13.44 -25.57
CA SER A 205 2.54 -12.27 -24.81
C SER A 205 3.71 -11.31 -24.63
N ASP A 206 3.49 -10.05 -25.01
CA ASP A 206 4.35 -8.93 -24.69
C ASP A 206 3.66 -8.07 -23.62
N ILE A 207 4.38 -7.77 -22.54
CA ILE A 207 3.84 -7.05 -21.38
C ILE A 207 4.69 -5.82 -21.16
N SER A 208 4.04 -4.68 -21.06
CA SER A 208 4.66 -3.43 -20.65
C SER A 208 3.85 -2.79 -19.54
N TYR A 209 4.52 -1.92 -18.78
CA TYR A 209 3.88 -1.20 -17.68
C TYR A 209 4.17 0.30 -17.81
N ARG A 210 3.26 1.13 -17.32
CA ARG A 210 3.42 2.58 -17.25
C ARG A 210 2.68 3.16 -16.06
N THR A 211 3.07 4.34 -15.64
CA THR A 211 2.33 5.12 -14.64
C THR A 211 1.85 6.42 -15.23
N ILE A 212 0.62 6.77 -14.90
CA ILE A 212 0.01 8.05 -15.21
C ILE A 212 -0.20 8.81 -13.91
N LEU A 213 0.27 10.06 -13.87
CA LEU A 213 -0.10 11.03 -12.85
C LEU A 213 -1.22 11.90 -13.39
N LEU A 214 -2.38 11.82 -12.75
CA LEU A 214 -3.48 12.76 -12.92
C LEU A 214 -3.41 13.80 -11.80
N ASP A 215 -3.05 15.02 -12.14
CA ASP A 215 -2.99 16.18 -11.24
C ASP A 215 -4.18 17.09 -11.50
N ILE A 216 -5.03 17.30 -10.50
CA ILE A 216 -6.24 18.10 -10.59
C ILE A 216 -6.12 19.25 -9.61
N ASP A 217 -6.12 20.47 -10.14
CA ASP A 217 -6.03 21.66 -9.31
C ASP A 217 -7.35 21.99 -8.59
N LYS A 218 -7.29 23.00 -7.73
CA LYS A 218 -8.47 23.53 -7.02
C LYS A 218 -9.61 23.97 -7.95
N LYS A 219 -9.33 24.28 -9.21
CA LYS A 219 -10.33 24.69 -10.21
C LYS A 219 -10.87 23.51 -11.02
N ASN A 220 -10.48 22.28 -10.68
CA ASN A 220 -10.75 21.07 -11.47
C ASN A 220 -10.19 21.10 -12.88
N SER A 221 -9.07 21.78 -13.06
CA SER A 221 -8.27 21.62 -14.27
C SER A 221 -7.39 20.39 -14.10
N ALA A 222 -7.56 19.41 -14.99
CA ALA A 222 -6.75 18.20 -15.02
C ALA A 222 -5.48 18.42 -15.86
N GLN A 223 -4.34 18.01 -15.31
CA GLN A 223 -3.05 17.88 -15.99
C GLN A 223 -2.63 16.41 -15.91
N ILE A 224 -2.26 15.85 -17.06
CA ILE A 224 -1.91 14.42 -17.16
C ILE A 224 -0.45 14.29 -17.56
N TYR A 225 0.28 13.51 -16.78
CA TYR A 225 1.68 13.17 -17.05
C TYR A 225 1.82 11.65 -17.09
N GLN A 226 2.76 11.12 -17.87
CA GLN A 226 3.06 9.68 -17.88
C GLN A 226 4.54 9.39 -17.83
N THR A 227 4.89 8.22 -17.32
CA THR A 227 6.23 7.63 -17.40
C THR A 227 6.13 6.13 -17.70
N SER A 228 7.18 5.56 -18.30
CA SER A 228 7.26 4.13 -18.67
C SER A 228 7.60 3.21 -17.50
N ALA A 229 7.83 3.74 -16.29
CA ALA A 229 8.01 2.95 -15.09
C ALA A 229 6.70 2.82 -14.30
N LEU A 230 6.59 1.79 -13.47
CA LEU A 230 5.62 1.74 -12.39
C LEU A 230 6.17 2.54 -11.20
N PHE A 231 5.69 3.76 -11.01
CA PHE A 231 6.06 4.67 -9.93
C PHE A 231 4.96 4.69 -8.88
N PHE A 232 5.31 4.34 -7.64
CA PHE A 232 4.31 4.15 -6.60
C PHE A 232 4.77 4.72 -5.24
N PRO A 233 3.83 5.21 -4.43
CA PRO A 233 4.12 5.75 -3.11
C PRO A 233 4.44 4.62 -2.14
N ARG A 234 5.38 4.89 -1.24
CA ARG A 234 5.77 3.98 -0.15
C ARG A 234 5.74 4.74 1.17
N LYS A 235 5.76 4.00 2.28
CA LYS A 235 5.81 4.57 3.65
C LYS A 235 6.82 5.71 3.77
N ASN A 236 8.00 5.55 3.17
CA ASN A 236 9.04 6.58 3.10
C ASN A 236 9.40 6.88 1.64
N GLY A 237 8.73 7.85 1.04
CA GLY A 237 9.03 8.35 -0.30
C GLY A 237 8.42 7.52 -1.43
N PHE A 238 9.11 7.44 -2.57
CA PHE A 238 8.60 6.80 -3.78
C PHE A 238 9.55 5.73 -4.29
N TRP A 239 8.97 4.72 -4.92
CA TRP A 239 9.69 3.59 -5.49
C TRP A 239 9.29 3.41 -6.95
N ILE A 240 10.15 2.73 -7.69
CA ILE A 240 9.85 2.23 -9.03
C ILE A 240 9.90 0.71 -9.06
N MET A 241 9.01 0.11 -9.84
CA MET A 241 9.00 -1.31 -10.18
C MET A 241 9.41 -1.46 -11.64
N GLU A 242 10.55 -2.09 -11.86
CA GLU A 242 11.03 -2.46 -13.20
C GLU A 242 10.61 -3.88 -13.52
N TYR A 243 10.17 -4.08 -14.77
CA TYR A 243 9.92 -5.39 -15.34
C TYR A 243 10.99 -5.71 -16.37
N LYS A 244 11.60 -6.89 -16.26
CA LYS A 244 12.57 -7.40 -17.23
C LYS A 244 12.18 -8.81 -17.64
N LYS A 245 12.17 -9.07 -18.94
CA LYS A 245 11.96 -10.40 -19.52
C LYS A 245 13.21 -10.80 -20.29
N ASN A 246 13.77 -11.96 -19.96
CA ASN A 246 14.88 -12.57 -20.68
C ASN A 246 14.43 -13.93 -21.23
N GLU A 247 14.58 -14.14 -22.54
CA GLU A 247 14.23 -15.38 -23.24
C GLU A 247 15.41 -15.71 -24.19
N PHE A 248 16.32 -16.59 -23.76
CA PHE A 248 17.46 -17.04 -24.59
C PHE A 248 17.62 -18.56 -24.51
N ASP A 249 17.63 -19.21 -25.69
CA ASP A 249 17.90 -20.63 -26.03
C ASP A 249 17.19 -21.74 -25.22
N ASN A 250 17.05 -21.61 -23.90
CA ASN A 250 16.26 -22.46 -22.98
C ASN A 250 15.97 -21.81 -21.59
N ASN A 251 16.34 -20.55 -21.37
CA ASN A 251 16.09 -19.84 -20.13
C ASN A 251 14.99 -18.80 -20.34
N TYR A 252 13.83 -19.02 -19.72
CA TYR A 252 12.78 -18.04 -19.54
C TYR A 252 12.89 -17.47 -18.13
N VAL A 253 13.12 -16.16 -18.00
CA VAL A 253 13.09 -15.50 -16.70
C VAL A 253 12.39 -14.15 -16.82
N GLU A 254 11.34 -13.99 -16.04
CA GLU A 254 10.73 -12.69 -15.77
C GLU A 254 11.14 -12.19 -14.40
N GLN A 255 11.49 -10.91 -14.32
CA GLN A 255 11.99 -10.27 -13.12
C GLN A 255 11.17 -9.01 -12.81
N PHE A 256 10.69 -8.91 -11.57
CA PHE A 256 10.08 -7.71 -11.02
C PHE A 256 11.02 -7.12 -9.98
N ILE A 257 11.53 -5.92 -10.23
CA ILE A 257 12.58 -5.29 -9.43
C ILE A 257 12.04 -3.99 -8.85
N ALA A 258 11.73 -3.99 -7.55
CA ALA A 258 11.34 -2.80 -6.82
C ALA A 258 12.57 -2.11 -6.21
N LYS A 259 12.69 -0.80 -6.43
CA LYS A 259 13.79 0.02 -5.90
C LYS A 259 13.35 1.41 -5.49
N PRO A 260 13.92 1.99 -4.41
CA PRO A 260 13.66 3.38 -4.06
C PRO A 260 14.11 4.30 -5.19
N VAL A 261 13.31 5.32 -5.49
CA VAL A 261 13.61 6.29 -6.54
C VAL A 261 14.92 7.04 -6.27
N TYR A 262 15.17 7.35 -4.99
CA TYR A 262 16.34 8.09 -4.53
C TYR A 262 17.51 7.19 -4.14
N SER A 263 17.54 5.92 -4.53
CA SER A 263 18.67 5.05 -4.19
C SER A 263 19.82 5.25 -5.20
N GLY A 264 21.09 5.30 -4.75
CA GLY A 264 22.28 5.34 -5.62
C GLY A 264 22.46 4.11 -6.56
N GLU A 265 23.39 4.19 -7.52
CA GLU A 265 23.59 3.15 -8.56
C GLU A 265 24.21 1.83 -8.04
N ASN A 266 24.87 1.83 -6.87
CA ASN A 266 25.65 0.69 -6.32
C ASN A 266 24.88 -0.24 -5.35
N ILE A 267 23.57 -0.42 -5.52
CA ILE A 267 22.71 -0.92 -4.43
C ILE A 267 22.30 -2.39 -4.55
N LYS A 268 22.51 -3.14 -3.45
CA LYS A 268 22.10 -4.55 -3.24
C LYS A 268 20.67 -4.73 -2.70
N ASP A 269 19.98 -3.65 -2.34
CA ASP A 269 18.67 -3.69 -1.67
C ASP A 269 17.48 -3.64 -2.64
N ASN A 270 17.75 -3.84 -3.93
CA ASN A 270 16.72 -4.09 -4.94
C ASN A 270 15.90 -5.30 -4.49
N ARG A 271 14.58 -5.13 -4.44
CA ARG A 271 13.68 -6.21 -4.08
C ARG A 271 13.23 -6.89 -5.34
N LYS A 272 13.52 -8.19 -5.44
CA LYS A 272 13.42 -8.92 -6.70
C LYS A 272 12.51 -10.12 -6.54
N LEU A 273 11.57 -10.27 -7.46
CA LEU A 273 10.91 -11.54 -7.73
C LEU A 273 11.39 -12.05 -9.08
N GLU A 274 11.61 -13.35 -9.17
CA GLU A 274 11.98 -14.03 -10.40
C GLU A 274 11.06 -15.22 -10.62
N PHE A 275 10.58 -15.36 -11.85
CA PHE A 275 9.73 -16.47 -12.25
C PHE A 275 10.27 -17.08 -13.53
N ASP A 276 10.25 -18.40 -13.61
CA ASP A 276 10.62 -19.22 -14.77
C ASP A 276 9.43 -19.49 -15.71
N LEU A 277 8.32 -18.80 -15.48
CA LEU A 277 7.05 -18.92 -16.20
C LEU A 277 6.41 -17.54 -16.40
N PRO A 278 5.58 -17.35 -17.44
CA PRO A 278 4.92 -16.07 -17.70
C PRO A 278 4.17 -15.55 -16.48
N SER A 279 4.49 -14.34 -16.05
CA SER A 279 3.99 -13.75 -14.82
C SER A 279 3.57 -12.31 -15.04
N GLU A 280 2.52 -11.87 -14.35
CA GLU A 280 2.03 -10.51 -14.53
C GLU A 280 1.48 -9.91 -13.25
N ILE A 281 1.66 -8.59 -13.10
CA ILE A 281 1.11 -7.87 -11.96
C ILE A 281 -0.40 -7.74 -12.14
N THR A 282 -1.15 -8.08 -11.09
CA THR A 282 -2.61 -7.86 -11.02
C THR A 282 -2.97 -6.76 -10.04
N TYR A 283 -2.09 -6.48 -9.08
CA TYR A 283 -2.20 -5.38 -8.13
C TYR A 283 -0.81 -4.91 -7.68
N LEU A 284 -0.62 -3.60 -7.59
CA LEU A 284 0.53 -2.96 -6.97
C LEU A 284 0.02 -1.86 -6.04
N GLY A 285 0.29 -2.01 -4.74
CA GLY A 285 0.00 -1.02 -3.72
C GLY A 285 1.25 -0.56 -2.97
N PRO A 286 1.08 0.26 -1.92
CA PRO A 286 2.20 0.78 -1.15
C PRO A 286 2.99 -0.30 -0.39
N GLU A 287 2.34 -1.39 0.00
CA GLU A 287 2.96 -2.45 0.82
C GLU A 287 3.06 -3.80 0.11
N TYR A 288 2.11 -4.10 -0.78
CA TYR A 288 1.93 -5.42 -1.36
C TYR A 288 1.89 -5.39 -2.87
N ILE A 289 2.30 -6.50 -3.48
CA ILE A 289 2.18 -6.77 -4.91
C ILE A 289 1.48 -8.12 -5.09
N SER A 290 0.54 -8.20 -6.03
CA SER A 290 -0.11 -9.44 -6.46
C SER A 290 0.37 -9.81 -7.86
N ILE A 291 0.80 -11.05 -8.02
CA ILE A 291 1.30 -11.63 -9.27
C ILE A 291 0.37 -12.77 -9.69
N LEU A 292 0.01 -12.82 -10.97
CA LEU A 292 -0.57 -13.98 -11.62
C LEU A 292 0.55 -14.74 -12.35
N LYS A 293 0.73 -16.00 -11.99
CA LYS A 293 1.67 -16.95 -12.59
C LYS A 293 0.91 -17.84 -13.57
N ILE A 294 1.35 -17.93 -14.82
CA ILE A 294 0.68 -18.70 -15.87
C ILE A 294 1.59 -19.84 -16.29
N LYS A 295 1.11 -21.08 -16.15
CA LYS A 295 1.81 -22.30 -16.56
C LYS A 295 0.87 -23.13 -17.43
N ASP A 296 1.18 -23.24 -18.71
CA ASP A 296 0.30 -23.87 -19.71
C ASP A 296 -1.11 -23.26 -19.69
N GLN A 297 -2.10 -24.04 -19.24
CA GLN A 297 -3.50 -23.64 -19.10
C GLN A 297 -3.88 -23.32 -17.65
N PHE A 298 -2.92 -23.28 -16.71
CA PHE A 298 -3.16 -23.04 -15.29
C PHE A 298 -2.70 -21.64 -14.90
N GLU A 299 -3.51 -20.94 -14.11
CA GLU A 299 -3.10 -19.68 -13.51
C GLU A 299 -3.15 -19.79 -11.97
N ASN A 300 -2.12 -19.24 -11.32
CA ASN A 300 -1.97 -19.25 -9.88
C ASN A 300 -1.63 -17.83 -9.40
N TYR A 301 -2.37 -17.33 -8.43
CA TYR A 301 -2.12 -16.02 -7.85
C TYR A 301 -1.15 -16.10 -6.67
N SER A 302 -0.40 -15.03 -6.45
CA SER A 302 0.43 -14.90 -5.25
C SER A 302 0.57 -13.46 -4.83
N ILE A 303 0.43 -13.22 -3.53
CA ILE A 303 0.62 -11.90 -2.92
C ILE A 303 1.96 -11.89 -2.16
N PHE A 304 2.74 -10.84 -2.35
CA PHE A 304 4.01 -10.64 -1.68
C PHE A 304 4.03 -9.30 -0.93
N ASP A 305 4.61 -9.31 0.27
CA ASP A 305 5.08 -8.09 0.94
C ASP A 305 6.33 -7.60 0.20
N ILE A 306 6.29 -6.37 -0.34
CA ILE A 306 7.40 -5.78 -1.10
C ILE A 306 8.67 -5.69 -0.23
N ASP A 307 8.54 -5.54 1.09
CA ASP A 307 9.67 -5.54 2.01
C ASP A 307 10.35 -6.93 2.18
N LYS A 308 9.71 -8.00 1.71
CA LYS A 308 10.18 -9.39 1.86
C LYS A 308 10.18 -10.19 0.55
N MET A 309 9.81 -9.57 -0.57
CA MET A 309 9.64 -10.26 -1.85
C MET A 309 10.91 -10.96 -2.34
N SER A 310 12.12 -10.48 -2.01
CA SER A 310 13.38 -11.17 -2.35
C SER A 310 13.52 -12.57 -1.75
N ASN A 311 12.74 -12.90 -0.72
CA ASN A 311 12.74 -14.24 -0.11
C ASN A 311 11.71 -15.18 -0.78
N ASN A 312 11.04 -14.70 -1.83
CA ASN A 312 9.91 -15.37 -2.49
C ASN A 312 8.83 -15.85 -1.49
N ASN A 313 8.63 -15.07 -0.41
CA ASN A 313 7.71 -15.44 0.66
C ASN A 313 6.29 -14.96 0.35
N GLU A 314 5.56 -15.82 -0.37
CA GLU A 314 4.14 -15.68 -0.66
C GLU A 314 3.31 -15.65 0.63
N LEU A 315 2.29 -14.78 0.67
CA LEU A 315 1.36 -14.70 1.78
C LEU A 315 0.32 -15.81 1.71
N ASN A 316 0.09 -16.47 2.84
CA ASN A 316 -1.06 -17.36 3.01
C ASN A 316 -2.33 -16.57 3.36
N ILE A 317 -3.50 -17.14 3.09
CA ILE A 317 -4.79 -16.51 3.38
C ILE A 317 -5.03 -16.21 4.88
N ASP A 318 -4.45 -16.99 5.80
CA ASP A 318 -4.51 -16.71 7.24
C ASP A 318 -3.73 -15.44 7.61
N GLN A 319 -2.64 -15.14 6.88
CA GLN A 319 -1.92 -13.88 7.01
C GLN A 319 -2.68 -12.71 6.39
N ILE A 320 -3.47 -12.98 5.34
CA ILE A 320 -4.29 -11.98 4.64
C ILE A 320 -5.50 -11.55 5.48
N GLY A 321 -6.24 -12.48 6.08
CA GLY A 321 -7.50 -12.18 6.79
C GLY A 321 -7.84 -13.10 7.96
N GLY A 322 -6.85 -13.84 8.49
CA GLY A 322 -7.02 -14.70 9.66
C GLY A 322 -7.80 -15.99 9.38
N LYS A 323 -8.24 -16.65 10.46
CA LYS A 323 -9.00 -17.91 10.39
C LYS A 323 -10.33 -17.77 9.65
N GLU A 324 -10.96 -16.62 9.72
CA GLU A 324 -12.21 -16.37 8.99
C GLU A 324 -12.00 -16.37 7.48
N ALA A 325 -10.89 -15.80 7.00
CA ALA A 325 -10.56 -15.86 5.57
C ALA A 325 -10.31 -17.29 5.09
N VAL A 326 -9.67 -18.13 5.91
CA VAL A 326 -9.51 -19.57 5.64
C VAL A 326 -10.87 -20.26 5.49
N ASN A 327 -11.83 -19.95 6.38
CA ASN A 327 -13.18 -20.51 6.31
C ASN A 327 -13.89 -20.08 5.01
N VAL A 328 -13.79 -18.80 4.64
CA VAL A 328 -14.37 -18.27 3.38
C VAL A 328 -13.82 -19.03 2.17
N LEU A 329 -12.51 -19.25 2.10
CA LEU A 329 -11.92 -20.03 1.01
C LEU A 329 -12.48 -21.46 0.96
N LYS A 330 -12.53 -22.15 2.10
CA LYS A 330 -13.05 -23.52 2.19
C LYS A 330 -14.52 -23.59 1.77
N SER A 331 -15.36 -22.67 2.23
CA SER A 331 -16.77 -22.62 1.83
C SER A 331 -16.94 -22.30 0.35
N SER A 332 -16.18 -21.35 -0.20
CA SER A 332 -16.28 -20.99 -1.61
C SER A 332 -15.86 -22.13 -2.53
N ILE A 333 -14.85 -22.92 -2.16
CA ILE A 333 -14.48 -24.14 -2.91
C ILE A 333 -15.58 -25.20 -2.79
N ALA A 334 -16.12 -25.42 -1.59
CA ALA A 334 -17.15 -26.43 -1.36
C ALA A 334 -18.46 -26.13 -2.10
N GLU A 335 -18.88 -24.86 -2.16
CA GLU A 335 -20.03 -24.42 -2.95
C GLU A 335 -19.87 -24.74 -4.44
N GLU A 336 -18.67 -24.55 -4.97
CA GLU A 336 -18.36 -24.83 -6.38
C GLU A 336 -18.22 -26.32 -6.68
N SER A 337 -17.89 -27.13 -5.67
CA SER A 337 -17.78 -28.60 -5.76
C SER A 337 -19.11 -29.32 -5.51
N ALA A 338 -20.20 -28.60 -5.23
CA ALA A 338 -21.48 -29.19 -4.88
C ALA A 338 -22.20 -29.83 -6.09
N ASP A 339 -21.82 -29.47 -7.31
CA ASP A 339 -22.32 -30.14 -8.53
C ASP A 339 -21.61 -31.50 -8.70
N PRO A 340 -22.35 -32.62 -8.70
CA PRO A 340 -21.77 -33.96 -8.81
C PRO A 340 -21.06 -34.23 -10.15
N ASN A 341 -21.23 -33.37 -11.17
CA ASN A 341 -20.51 -33.46 -12.44
C ASN A 341 -19.18 -32.69 -12.47
N ILE A 342 -18.85 -31.94 -11.40
CA ILE A 342 -17.67 -31.09 -11.31
C ILE A 342 -16.67 -31.72 -10.34
N GLU A 343 -15.52 -32.16 -10.86
CA GLU A 343 -14.40 -32.56 -10.02
C GLU A 343 -13.42 -31.39 -9.90
N VAL A 344 -13.23 -30.86 -8.68
CA VAL A 344 -12.18 -29.88 -8.40
C VAL A 344 -10.84 -30.61 -8.35
N THR A 345 -10.04 -30.47 -9.40
CA THR A 345 -8.66 -30.96 -9.41
C THR A 345 -7.75 -29.83 -8.98
N THR A 346 -7.42 -29.77 -7.70
CA THR A 346 -6.22 -29.06 -7.27
C THR A 346 -5.01 -29.94 -7.63
N GLU A 347 -3.98 -29.40 -8.29
CA GLU A 347 -2.73 -30.15 -8.49
C GLU A 347 -2.14 -30.64 -7.16
N ASP A 348 -2.50 -29.99 -6.04
CA ASP A 348 -2.28 -30.46 -4.69
C ASP A 348 -3.61 -30.61 -3.93
N LYS A 349 -3.98 -31.84 -3.58
CA LYS A 349 -5.08 -32.12 -2.61
C LYS A 349 -4.81 -31.56 -1.19
N ASN A 350 -3.68 -30.87 -1.01
CA ASN A 350 -3.36 -30.10 0.19
C ASN A 350 -3.68 -28.62 -0.07
N GLU A 351 -4.77 -28.15 0.53
CA GLU A 351 -4.92 -26.81 1.09
C GLU A 351 -3.96 -25.71 0.56
N ASP A 352 -4.07 -25.33 -0.73
CA ASP A 352 -3.27 -24.22 -1.28
C ASP A 352 -3.82 -22.89 -0.77
N TYR A 353 -3.41 -22.54 0.44
CA TYR A 353 -3.73 -21.28 1.10
C TYR A 353 -2.99 -20.07 0.50
N LYS A 354 -2.17 -20.26 -0.54
CA LYS A 354 -1.34 -19.22 -1.14
C LYS A 354 -1.83 -18.74 -2.49
N ASN A 355 -2.63 -19.54 -3.20
CA ASN A 355 -3.27 -19.18 -4.47
C ASN A 355 -4.38 -18.13 -4.29
N ILE A 356 -4.00 -16.97 -3.76
CA ILE A 356 -4.84 -15.82 -3.50
C ILE A 356 -4.18 -14.63 -4.17
N GLY A 357 -4.95 -13.94 -4.99
CA GLY A 357 -4.55 -12.71 -5.67
C GLY A 357 -5.45 -11.55 -5.31
N ILE A 358 -4.97 -10.36 -5.62
CA ILE A 358 -5.78 -9.14 -5.63
C ILE A 358 -6.04 -8.79 -7.09
N THR A 359 -7.32 -8.70 -7.45
CA THR A 359 -7.80 -8.30 -8.77
C THR A 359 -8.77 -7.15 -8.63
N ARG A 360 -9.04 -6.43 -9.72
CA ARG A 360 -10.00 -5.32 -9.72
C ARG A 360 -11.22 -5.66 -10.53
N ASN A 361 -12.39 -5.47 -9.92
CA ASN A 361 -13.68 -5.71 -10.56
C ASN A 361 -14.65 -4.59 -10.17
N SER A 362 -15.17 -3.86 -11.17
CA SER A 362 -16.29 -2.90 -11.03
C SER A 362 -16.18 -1.95 -9.84
N GLY A 363 -15.04 -1.28 -9.73
CA GLY A 363 -14.77 -0.22 -8.78
C GLY A 363 -14.18 -0.66 -7.46
N LYS A 364 -13.78 -1.93 -7.32
CA LYS A 364 -13.20 -2.47 -6.08
C LYS A 364 -12.06 -3.45 -6.35
N TRP A 365 -11.00 -3.34 -5.57
CA TRP A 365 -10.02 -4.39 -5.33
C TRP A 365 -10.72 -5.52 -4.54
N SER A 366 -10.60 -6.73 -5.05
CA SER A 366 -11.16 -7.95 -4.48
C SER A 366 -10.11 -9.04 -4.40
N TYR A 367 -10.23 -9.91 -3.41
CA TYR A 367 -9.44 -11.12 -3.36
C TYR A 367 -10.05 -12.16 -4.29
N GLN A 368 -9.19 -12.89 -4.99
CA GLN A 368 -9.60 -13.90 -5.94
C GLN A 368 -8.67 -15.09 -5.85
N THR A 369 -9.23 -16.27 -6.04
CA THR A 369 -8.49 -17.51 -6.26
C THR A 369 -8.93 -18.14 -7.57
N GLN A 370 -8.10 -19.00 -8.15
CA GLN A 370 -8.46 -19.73 -9.36
C GLN A 370 -8.24 -21.22 -9.17
N TYR A 371 -9.25 -22.01 -9.54
CA TYR A 371 -9.17 -23.46 -9.52
C TYR A 371 -9.46 -24.04 -10.89
N THR A 372 -8.87 -25.21 -11.13
CA THR A 372 -9.17 -26.02 -12.30
C THR A 372 -10.28 -27.00 -11.96
N LEU A 373 -11.33 -26.95 -12.76
CA LEU A 373 -12.47 -27.85 -12.71
C LEU A 373 -12.39 -28.82 -13.88
N LYS A 374 -12.62 -30.09 -13.60
CA LYS A 374 -12.85 -31.10 -14.63
C LYS A 374 -14.35 -31.32 -14.74
N ASP A 375 -14.92 -30.90 -15.86
CA ASP A 375 -16.35 -31.04 -16.20
C ASP A 375 -16.43 -31.90 -17.46
N ASN A 376 -17.00 -33.12 -17.35
CA ASN A 376 -17.19 -34.03 -18.49
C ASN A 376 -15.92 -34.29 -19.33
N ASN A 377 -14.76 -34.47 -18.68
CA ASN A 377 -13.42 -34.61 -19.28
C ASN A 377 -12.84 -33.35 -19.96
N GLU A 378 -13.52 -32.20 -19.91
CA GLU A 378 -12.95 -30.91 -20.27
C GLU A 378 -12.36 -30.22 -19.04
N ILE A 379 -11.21 -29.58 -19.23
CA ILE A 379 -10.53 -28.80 -18.21
C ILE A 379 -11.00 -27.34 -18.33
N LYS A 380 -11.62 -26.80 -17.28
CA LYS A 380 -12.09 -25.42 -17.21
C LYS A 380 -11.44 -24.70 -16.04
N LEU A 381 -10.92 -23.50 -16.29
CA LEU A 381 -10.49 -22.61 -15.22
C LEU A 381 -11.70 -21.87 -14.65
N LYS A 382 -11.76 -21.78 -13.32
CA LYS A 382 -12.77 -21.00 -12.63
C LYS A 382 -12.15 -20.04 -11.64
N ASN A 383 -12.44 -18.76 -11.84
CA ASN A 383 -12.12 -17.69 -10.93
C ASN A 383 -13.20 -17.59 -9.85
N ILE A 384 -12.77 -17.58 -8.58
CA ILE A 384 -13.66 -17.47 -7.43
C ILE A 384 -13.27 -16.20 -6.66
N ASN A 385 -14.22 -15.27 -6.52
CA ASN A 385 -14.04 -14.07 -5.71
C ASN A 385 -14.22 -14.41 -4.23
N LEU A 386 -13.29 -13.96 -3.40
CA LEU A 386 -13.26 -14.22 -1.96
C LEU A 386 -13.65 -12.94 -1.21
N ASN A 387 -14.78 -13.00 -0.52
CA ASN A 387 -15.24 -11.90 0.32
C ASN A 387 -14.59 -11.98 1.71
N ILE A 388 -13.31 -11.59 1.80
CA ILE A 388 -12.54 -11.64 3.04
C ILE A 388 -12.33 -10.25 3.62
N VAL A 389 -12.39 -10.17 4.96
CA VAL A 389 -11.98 -8.97 5.69
C VAL A 389 -10.45 -8.93 5.73
N SER A 390 -9.86 -8.01 4.98
CA SER A 390 -8.42 -7.86 4.86
C SER A 390 -7.78 -7.32 6.14
N HIS A 391 -6.69 -7.94 6.59
CA HIS A 391 -5.72 -7.35 7.51
C HIS A 391 -4.61 -6.58 6.77
N LEU A 392 -4.52 -6.73 5.44
CA LEU A 392 -3.57 -6.02 4.60
C LEU A 392 -4.05 -4.58 4.34
N ASN A 393 -3.12 -3.64 4.36
CA ASN A 393 -3.32 -2.26 3.94
C ASN A 393 -3.32 -2.17 2.41
N ILE A 394 -4.50 -2.34 1.81
CA ILE A 394 -4.74 -2.20 0.36
C ILE A 394 -5.40 -0.85 0.07
N SER A 395 -5.28 -0.39 -1.17
CA SER A 395 -5.81 0.89 -1.64
C SER A 395 -7.34 0.95 -1.44
N THR A 396 -7.85 2.08 -0.95
CA THR A 396 -9.27 2.26 -0.64
C THR A 396 -10.11 2.51 -1.89
N ASP A 397 -11.29 1.90 -1.97
CA ASP A 397 -12.19 1.94 -3.13
C ASP A 397 -13.62 2.35 -2.77
N GLU A 398 -13.77 3.55 -2.19
CA GLU A 398 -15.09 4.11 -1.95
C GLU A 398 -15.52 4.98 -3.13
N LEU A 399 -16.44 4.49 -3.96
CA LEU A 399 -17.00 5.23 -5.08
C LEU A 399 -17.92 6.37 -4.60
N SER A 400 -17.86 7.52 -5.28
CA SER A 400 -18.76 8.66 -5.04
C SER A 400 -20.22 8.38 -5.38
N MET A 401 -20.48 7.39 -6.23
CA MET A 401 -21.82 7.00 -6.67
C MET A 401 -21.90 5.48 -6.89
N ASN A 402 -23.12 4.95 -6.89
CA ASN A 402 -23.34 3.53 -7.16
C ASN A 402 -23.06 3.17 -8.63
N TRP A 403 -22.85 1.89 -8.90
CA TRP A 403 -22.50 1.39 -10.23
C TRP A 403 -23.59 1.66 -11.29
N GLN A 404 -24.87 1.63 -10.91
CA GLN A 404 -25.96 1.95 -11.83
C GLN A 404 -25.89 3.41 -12.30
N SER A 405 -25.59 4.35 -11.40
CA SER A 405 -25.38 5.76 -11.74
C SER A 405 -24.18 5.93 -12.68
N ILE A 406 -23.09 5.19 -12.47
CA ILE A 406 -21.92 5.20 -13.37
C ILE A 406 -22.30 4.69 -14.75
N LYS A 407 -23.05 3.59 -14.83
CA LYS A 407 -23.55 3.05 -16.10
C LYS A 407 -24.53 3.98 -16.81
N ASN A 408 -25.34 4.73 -16.07
CA ASN A 408 -26.20 5.77 -16.64
C ASN A 408 -25.39 6.95 -17.18
N LEU A 409 -24.31 7.36 -16.48
CA LEU A 409 -23.40 8.42 -16.94
C LEU A 409 -22.59 7.98 -18.17
N LYS A 410 -22.06 6.75 -18.14
CA LYS A 410 -21.28 6.14 -19.22
C LYS A 410 -21.57 4.64 -19.30
N SER A 411 -22.42 4.25 -20.25
CA SER A 411 -22.86 2.85 -20.42
C SER A 411 -21.71 1.87 -20.67
N SER A 412 -20.66 2.31 -21.38
CA SER A 412 -19.46 1.51 -21.67
C SER A 412 -18.42 1.50 -20.54
N ALA A 413 -18.75 1.99 -19.34
CA ALA A 413 -17.85 1.93 -18.18
C ALA A 413 -17.50 0.47 -17.84
N LEU A 414 -16.21 0.16 -17.77
CA LEU A 414 -15.67 -1.12 -17.31
C LEU A 414 -15.33 -1.06 -15.83
N ASP A 415 -14.80 0.08 -15.39
CA ASP A 415 -14.35 0.29 -14.03
C ASP A 415 -14.45 1.77 -13.62
N ALA A 416 -14.37 2.06 -12.33
CA ALA A 416 -14.39 3.42 -11.82
C ALA A 416 -13.57 3.61 -10.53
N TYR A 417 -13.21 4.86 -10.27
CA TYR A 417 -12.43 5.31 -9.12
C TYR A 417 -12.94 6.66 -8.67
N SER A 418 -12.93 6.92 -7.38
CA SER A 418 -13.34 8.22 -6.84
C SER A 418 -12.26 8.81 -5.97
N SER A 419 -12.09 10.13 -6.05
CA SER A 419 -11.16 10.82 -5.17
C SER A 419 -11.63 10.69 -3.71
N PRO A 420 -10.72 10.73 -2.73
CA PRO A 420 -11.11 10.61 -1.33
C PRO A 420 -12.04 11.73 -0.82
N ASP A 421 -12.02 12.92 -1.45
CA ASP A 421 -12.99 14.01 -1.19
C ASP A 421 -14.29 13.87 -2.01
N LYS A 422 -14.46 12.74 -2.70
CA LYS A 422 -15.60 12.33 -3.55
C LYS A 422 -15.90 13.27 -4.72
N ARG A 423 -15.03 14.22 -5.00
CA ARG A 423 -15.26 15.32 -5.93
C ARG A 423 -14.95 14.99 -7.38
N ILE A 424 -14.10 14.00 -7.60
CA ILE A 424 -13.67 13.52 -8.92
C ILE A 424 -14.09 12.06 -9.07
N LEU A 425 -14.65 11.75 -10.23
CA LEU A 425 -14.93 10.39 -10.66
C LEU A 425 -14.08 10.09 -11.90
N VAL A 426 -13.29 9.02 -11.84
CA VAL A 426 -12.51 8.51 -12.96
C VAL A 426 -13.18 7.24 -13.45
N VAL A 427 -13.50 7.16 -14.75
CA VAL A 427 -14.22 6.04 -15.36
C VAL A 427 -13.38 5.43 -16.47
N GLN A 428 -13.08 4.14 -16.38
CA GLN A 428 -12.38 3.40 -17.42
C GLN A 428 -13.38 2.85 -18.43
N THR A 429 -13.09 2.98 -19.72
CA THR A 429 -13.73 2.27 -20.84
C THR A 429 -12.72 1.35 -21.52
N THR A 430 -13.08 0.77 -22.67
CA THR A 430 -12.17 -0.06 -23.47
C THR A 430 -11.04 0.73 -24.14
N ASP A 431 -11.15 2.04 -24.22
CA ASP A 431 -10.34 2.92 -25.07
C ASP A 431 -9.96 4.25 -24.40
N GLU A 432 -10.62 4.63 -23.31
CA GLU A 432 -10.33 5.86 -22.59
C GLU A 432 -10.46 5.69 -21.08
N ILE A 433 -9.71 6.49 -20.33
CA ILE A 433 -10.00 6.82 -18.94
C ILE A 433 -10.57 8.25 -18.93
N LEU A 434 -11.82 8.38 -18.53
CA LEU A 434 -12.59 9.63 -18.50
C LEU A 434 -12.58 10.21 -17.10
N ILE A 435 -12.35 11.52 -16.99
CA ILE A 435 -12.24 12.21 -15.70
C ILE A 435 -13.39 13.19 -15.59
N TYR A 436 -14.26 12.98 -14.62
CA TYR A 436 -15.46 13.76 -14.36
C TYR A 436 -15.32 14.57 -13.07
N ASP A 437 -15.70 15.83 -13.12
CA ASP A 437 -15.99 16.66 -11.96
C ASP A 437 -17.38 16.31 -11.43
N TYR A 438 -17.44 15.35 -10.51
CA TYR A 438 -18.68 14.90 -9.87
C TYR A 438 -19.38 16.05 -9.14
N SER A 439 -18.61 16.98 -8.55
CA SER A 439 -19.17 18.12 -7.82
C SER A 439 -19.85 19.17 -8.69
N ASN A 440 -19.68 19.09 -10.01
CA ASN A 440 -20.19 20.06 -10.97
C ASN A 440 -20.94 19.35 -12.08
N ASP A 441 -22.05 18.71 -11.71
CA ASP A 441 -22.99 18.04 -12.62
C ASP A 441 -22.31 17.02 -13.55
N ASN A 442 -21.35 16.26 -13.01
CA ASN A 442 -20.59 15.25 -13.75
C ASN A 442 -19.92 15.80 -15.02
N LYS A 443 -19.40 17.02 -14.98
CA LYS A 443 -18.71 17.63 -16.14
C LYS A 443 -17.44 16.84 -16.48
N LEU A 444 -17.26 16.44 -17.74
CA LEU A 444 -16.00 15.87 -18.23
C LEU A 444 -14.90 16.94 -18.24
N ILE A 445 -13.78 16.68 -17.55
CA ILE A 445 -12.65 17.60 -17.39
C ILE A 445 -11.33 17.05 -17.95
N GLY A 446 -11.32 15.80 -18.42
CA GLY A 446 -10.18 15.22 -19.14
C GLY A 446 -10.48 13.81 -19.66
N SER A 447 -9.69 13.36 -20.64
CA SER A 447 -9.61 11.96 -21.01
C SER A 447 -8.16 11.53 -21.25
N ILE A 448 -7.94 10.23 -21.08
CA ILE A 448 -6.63 9.59 -21.28
C ILE A 448 -6.85 8.42 -22.21
N PRO A 449 -6.20 8.37 -23.39
CA PRO A 449 -6.33 7.24 -24.29
C PRO A 449 -5.67 6.00 -23.69
N ILE A 450 -6.39 4.89 -23.73
CA ILE A 450 -5.93 3.54 -23.39
C ILE A 450 -6.37 2.57 -24.49
N THR A 451 -5.97 1.30 -24.39
CA THR A 451 -6.45 0.27 -25.31
C THR A 451 -7.19 -0.84 -24.57
N LYS A 452 -7.86 -1.71 -25.30
CA LYS A 452 -8.50 -2.92 -24.73
C LYS A 452 -7.49 -3.87 -24.07
N ASP A 453 -6.21 -3.71 -24.39
CA ASP A 453 -5.10 -4.49 -23.87
C ASP A 453 -4.52 -3.86 -22.57
N ASP A 454 -5.02 -2.68 -22.18
CA ASP A 454 -4.66 -1.98 -20.94
C ASP A 454 -5.55 -2.44 -19.76
N SER A 455 -4.91 -2.70 -18.62
CA SER A 455 -5.55 -2.98 -17.34
C SER A 455 -4.94 -2.12 -16.24
N ILE A 456 -5.78 -1.52 -15.40
CA ILE A 456 -5.31 -0.75 -14.25
C ILE A 456 -4.95 -1.72 -13.13
N ILE A 457 -3.70 -1.62 -12.66
CA ILE A 457 -3.13 -2.48 -11.60
C ILE A 457 -2.76 -1.69 -10.34
N MET A 458 -2.87 -0.36 -10.35
CA MET A 458 -2.60 0.51 -9.21
C MET A 458 -3.46 1.77 -9.31
N SER A 459 -4.05 2.18 -8.18
CA SER A 459 -4.82 3.42 -8.07
C SER A 459 -4.60 4.08 -6.71
N GLU A 460 -3.64 5.00 -6.65
CA GLU A 460 -3.22 5.66 -5.41
C GLU A 460 -3.58 7.14 -5.42
N TRP A 461 -4.12 7.65 -4.32
CA TRP A 461 -4.62 9.03 -4.21
C TRP A 461 -3.85 9.87 -3.19
N ALA A 462 -3.62 11.13 -3.53
CA ALA A 462 -3.14 12.18 -2.63
C ALA A 462 -4.00 13.43 -2.75
N ILE A 463 -4.15 14.16 -1.63
CA ILE A 463 -4.92 15.42 -1.57
C ILE A 463 -4.08 16.49 -0.88
N GLY A 464 -4.29 17.75 -1.27
CA GLY A 464 -3.70 18.93 -0.65
C GLY A 464 -2.19 18.97 -0.85
N ASN A 465 -1.44 19.18 0.22
CA ASN A 465 0.02 19.25 0.16
C ASN A 465 0.67 17.96 -0.34
N TYR A 466 0.04 16.80 -0.11
CA TYR A 466 0.54 15.54 -0.65
C TYR A 466 0.41 15.48 -2.17
N ALA A 467 -0.66 16.02 -2.74
CA ALA A 467 -0.84 16.07 -4.19
C ALA A 467 0.28 16.90 -4.86
N GLU A 468 0.58 18.08 -4.29
CA GLU A 468 1.69 18.93 -4.76
C GLU A 468 3.04 18.22 -4.65
N MET A 469 3.28 17.51 -3.54
CA MET A 469 4.48 16.71 -3.34
C MET A 469 4.60 15.63 -4.41
N TRP A 470 3.54 14.84 -4.64
CA TRP A 470 3.53 13.77 -5.64
C TRP A 470 3.80 14.31 -7.04
N LYS A 471 3.16 15.42 -7.42
CA LYS A 471 3.42 16.11 -8.68
C LYS A 471 4.88 16.51 -8.83
N LYS A 472 5.46 17.13 -7.80
CA LYS A 472 6.88 17.56 -7.82
C LYS A 472 7.81 16.37 -8.00
N GLU A 473 7.57 15.30 -7.24
CA GLU A 473 8.39 14.09 -7.21
C GLU A 473 8.30 13.31 -8.52
N PHE A 474 7.12 13.24 -9.13
CA PHE A 474 6.91 12.61 -10.42
C PHE A 474 7.57 13.37 -11.57
N LYS A 475 7.47 14.72 -11.57
CA LYS A 475 7.96 15.57 -12.68
C LYS A 475 9.47 15.81 -12.65
N ASN A 476 10.06 15.92 -11.46
CA ASN A 476 11.45 16.39 -11.32
C ASN A 476 12.46 15.25 -11.22
N ASN A 477 12.06 14.03 -11.59
CA ASN A 477 12.89 12.86 -11.41
C ASN A 477 13.40 12.31 -12.75
N GLU A 478 14.70 12.46 -12.99
CA GLU A 478 15.36 12.05 -14.23
C GLU A 478 15.34 10.52 -14.44
N LYS A 479 15.12 9.72 -13.40
CA LYS A 479 14.99 8.25 -13.50
C LYS A 479 13.63 7.80 -14.03
N ILE A 480 12.63 8.67 -13.98
CA ILE A 480 11.30 8.44 -14.56
C ILE A 480 10.96 9.61 -15.49
N PRO A 481 11.56 9.67 -16.69
CA PRO A 481 11.23 10.72 -17.65
C PRO A 481 9.71 10.80 -17.82
N SER A 482 9.14 11.93 -17.42
CA SER A 482 7.71 12.16 -17.48
C SER A 482 7.38 12.99 -18.72
N SER A 483 6.45 12.53 -19.54
CA SER A 483 5.91 13.32 -20.65
C SER A 483 4.54 13.88 -20.28
N PHE A 484 4.29 15.12 -20.70
CA PHE A 484 2.99 15.75 -20.55
C PHE A 484 2.07 15.32 -21.68
N ILE A 485 0.91 14.76 -21.35
CA ILE A 485 -0.10 14.32 -22.32
C ILE A 485 -1.26 15.32 -22.21
N ILE A 486 -1.26 16.40 -22.99
CA ILE A 486 -2.54 17.08 -23.23
C ILE A 486 -3.22 16.38 -24.40
N ASN A 487 -4.45 15.94 -24.17
CA ASN A 487 -5.52 16.01 -25.17
C ASN A 487 -6.66 16.82 -24.53
N GLN A 488 -6.70 18.11 -24.83
CA GLN A 488 -7.95 18.86 -24.69
C GLN A 488 -8.76 18.53 -25.94
N ARG A 489 -9.98 18.02 -25.76
CA ARG A 489 -11.03 18.19 -26.77
C ARG A 489 -11.65 19.56 -26.63
#